data_AF-A0A829W252-F1
#
_entry.id   AF-A0A829W252-F1
#
_cell.length_a   1.000
_cell.length_b   1.000
_cell.length_c   1.000
_cell.angle_alpha   90.00
_cell.angle_beta   90.00
_cell.angle_gamma   90.00
#
_symmetry.space_group_name_H-M   'P 1'
#
loop_
_entity.id
_entity.type
_entity.pdbx_description
1 polymer ?
#
loop_
_entity_poly.entity_id
_entity_poly.type
_entity_poly.pdbx_seq_one_letter_code
_entity_poly.pdbx_strand_id
1 'polypeptide(L)'
;MKGRNDTWTDMAAAAAFAVVLGISAFWGQPDRAYDQARGRTGSAYGRMYEQAGPEDENGNPVGKADAYPDTAGAVQAAEGPGENPARPGGEDAEILPDVTESQKAVLDEIMEALEAQDLESAARVMDRGEEELLTLFYEVMDGTRYLYDGQSFSLSIEGKGLVLTMPKILYYGAFKAGRPEGDCTALQVVELDAPRYDYSQGLWKDGKMEGDGHTGYCYYENSPRGEARDVCKTGRFSGDRLEGEVTYTTLNQEGETSTWKLEVKDGTVQLDDRWIHIEERGEYQLMSQEDDSHAYIMDEKLAGQPVWINLLAWEE
;
A
#
# COMPACT_ATOMS: atom_id res chain seq x y z
N MET A 1 31.35 -7.64 -4.25
CA MET A 1 30.67 -8.95 -4.06
C MET A 1 30.54 -9.24 -2.57
N LYS A 2 29.35 -8.98 -2.02
CA LYS A 2 28.73 -9.76 -0.93
C LYS A 2 27.27 -9.32 -0.88
N GLY A 3 26.37 -10.22 -1.28
CA GLY A 3 24.94 -9.97 -1.34
C GLY A 3 24.35 -9.71 0.05
N ARG A 4 23.40 -8.77 0.10
CA ARG A 4 22.46 -8.60 1.21
C ARG A 4 21.06 -8.54 0.61
N ASN A 5 20.43 -9.70 0.59
CA ASN A 5 19.02 -9.96 0.83
C ASN A 5 18.00 -8.87 0.39
N ASP A 6 17.54 -8.98 -0.85
CA ASP A 6 16.33 -8.33 -1.40
C ASP A 6 15.01 -8.92 -0.86
N THR A 7 15.03 -9.59 0.31
CA THR A 7 13.86 -10.32 0.84
C THR A 7 12.97 -9.48 1.74
N TRP A 8 13.41 -8.29 2.15
CA TRP A 8 12.64 -7.40 3.04
C TRP A 8 11.68 -6.48 2.27
N THR A 9 12.09 -6.01 1.09
CA THR A 9 11.28 -5.22 0.17
C THR A 9 10.04 -5.98 -0.30
N ASP A 10 10.15 -7.29 -0.51
CA ASP A 10 9.03 -8.14 -0.93
C ASP A 10 7.96 -8.33 0.17
N MET A 11 8.31 -8.30 1.46
CA MET A 11 7.34 -8.61 2.53
C MET A 11 6.44 -7.43 2.91
N ALA A 12 6.97 -6.21 2.94
CA ALA A 12 6.17 -5.01 3.22
C ALA A 12 5.23 -4.68 2.04
N ALA A 13 5.74 -4.83 0.82
CA ALA A 13 4.95 -4.79 -0.40
C ALA A 13 3.82 -5.83 -0.37
N ALA A 14 4.13 -7.10 -0.08
CA ALA A 14 3.15 -8.19 -0.04
C ALA A 14 2.01 -8.01 1.00
N ALA A 15 2.29 -7.35 2.13
CA ALA A 15 1.28 -7.13 3.18
C ALA A 15 0.21 -6.11 2.77
N ALA A 16 0.60 -5.01 2.11
CA ALA A 16 -0.33 -4.06 1.49
C ALA A 16 -1.09 -4.71 0.31
N PHE A 17 -0.43 -5.59 -0.45
CA PHE A 17 -1.04 -6.28 -1.59
C PHE A 17 -2.20 -7.21 -1.23
N ALA A 18 -2.10 -7.96 -0.13
CA ALA A 18 -3.14 -8.91 0.25
C ALA A 18 -4.48 -8.24 0.62
N VAL A 19 -4.46 -6.97 1.07
CA VAL A 19 -5.66 -6.22 1.45
C VAL A 19 -6.35 -5.59 0.23
N VAL A 20 -5.58 -5.13 -0.76
CA VAL A 20 -6.12 -4.47 -1.97
C VAL A 20 -6.76 -5.49 -2.93
N LEU A 21 -6.15 -6.66 -3.11
CA LEU A 21 -6.63 -7.66 -4.08
C LEU A 21 -7.97 -8.32 -3.71
N GLY A 22 -8.41 -8.20 -2.46
CA GLY A 22 -9.73 -8.71 -2.02
C GLY A 22 -10.92 -7.84 -2.43
N ILE A 23 -10.69 -6.59 -2.83
CA ILE A 23 -11.76 -5.62 -3.10
C ILE A 23 -11.60 -5.08 -4.52
N SER A 24 -12.10 -5.83 -5.50
CA SER A 24 -12.16 -5.40 -6.90
C SER A 24 -13.60 -5.18 -7.33
N ALA A 25 -13.95 -3.93 -7.67
CA ALA A 25 -15.07 -3.69 -8.56
C ALA A 25 -14.62 -4.07 -9.98
N PHE A 26 -15.18 -5.16 -10.49
CA PHE A 26 -14.94 -5.61 -11.85
C PHE A 26 -15.79 -4.79 -12.82
N TRP A 27 -15.12 -4.10 -13.75
CA TRP A 27 -15.77 -3.40 -14.86
C TRP A 27 -15.77 -4.27 -16.12
N GLY A 28 -16.88 -4.28 -16.85
CA GLY A 28 -16.88 -4.73 -18.25
C GLY A 28 -16.85 -6.25 -18.51
N GLN A 29 -17.56 -7.07 -17.73
CA GLN A 29 -18.08 -8.34 -18.23
C GLN A 29 -19.61 -8.33 -18.26
N PRO A 30 -20.24 -8.18 -19.45
CA PRO A 30 -21.69 -8.32 -19.62
C PRO A 30 -22.27 -9.64 -19.09
N ASP A 31 -21.42 -10.63 -18.82
CA ASP A 31 -21.77 -11.97 -18.31
C ASP A 31 -21.67 -12.10 -16.76
N ARG A 32 -21.29 -11.03 -16.02
CA ARG A 32 -21.11 -11.09 -14.55
C ARG A 32 -22.19 -10.41 -13.72
N ALA A 33 -22.79 -9.32 -14.20
CA ALA A 33 -24.05 -8.80 -13.69
C ALA A 33 -25.16 -9.80 -14.05
N TYR A 34 -25.92 -10.30 -13.07
CA TYR A 34 -26.73 -11.49 -13.30
C TYR A 34 -27.81 -11.28 -14.36
N ASP A 35 -27.75 -12.18 -15.32
CA ASP A 35 -28.49 -12.32 -16.57
C ASP A 35 -29.98 -12.62 -16.30
N GLN A 36 -30.86 -11.61 -16.34
CA GLN A 36 -32.30 -11.80 -16.16
C GLN A 36 -32.97 -12.47 -17.38
N ALA A 37 -32.24 -12.81 -18.44
CA ALA A 37 -32.84 -13.30 -19.68
C ALA A 37 -31.94 -14.21 -20.54
N ARG A 38 -31.43 -15.32 -20.01
CA ARG A 38 -31.43 -16.68 -20.64
C ARG A 38 -30.41 -17.58 -19.97
N GLY A 39 -30.87 -18.74 -19.49
CA GLY A 39 -29.98 -19.82 -19.09
C GLY A 39 -29.03 -20.24 -20.23
N ARG A 40 -27.75 -19.90 -20.09
CA ARG A 40 -26.64 -20.61 -20.76
C ARG A 40 -25.36 -20.50 -19.92
N THR A 41 -24.90 -21.68 -19.50
CA THR A 41 -23.66 -21.98 -18.81
C THR A 41 -22.41 -21.67 -19.65
N GLY A 42 -21.40 -21.07 -19.02
CA GLY A 42 -20.04 -20.91 -19.55
C GLY A 42 -19.09 -20.29 -18.52
N SER A 43 -18.64 -21.08 -17.54
CA SER A 43 -17.67 -20.69 -16.51
C SER A 43 -16.27 -20.43 -17.11
N ALA A 44 -15.67 -19.27 -16.80
CA ALA A 44 -14.29 -18.95 -17.15
C ALA A 44 -13.43 -18.48 -15.96
N TYR A 45 -13.66 -18.99 -14.74
CA TYR A 45 -12.75 -18.77 -13.59
C TYR A 45 -12.57 -20.01 -12.70
N GLY A 46 -12.60 -21.20 -13.30
CA GLY A 46 -12.29 -22.49 -12.64
C GLY A 46 -10.92 -23.08 -13.00
N ARG A 47 -9.98 -22.29 -13.54
CA ARG A 47 -8.61 -22.77 -13.86
C ARG A 47 -7.54 -21.72 -13.56
N MET A 48 -7.29 -21.42 -12.29
CA MET A 48 -6.02 -20.80 -11.88
C MET A 48 -5.53 -21.27 -10.50
N TYR A 49 -5.86 -22.51 -10.11
CA TYR A 49 -5.16 -23.21 -9.02
C TYR A 49 -5.04 -24.71 -9.34
N GLU A 50 -4.42 -25.02 -10.47
CA GLU A 50 -3.79 -26.33 -10.72
C GLU A 50 -2.67 -26.09 -11.74
N GLN A 51 -1.62 -25.41 -11.30
CA GLN A 51 -0.30 -25.60 -11.90
C GLN A 51 0.50 -26.42 -10.91
N ALA A 52 0.59 -27.72 -11.20
CA ALA A 52 1.63 -28.57 -10.67
C ALA A 52 2.98 -27.89 -10.92
N GLY A 53 3.84 -27.88 -9.90
CA GLY A 53 5.24 -27.48 -10.06
C GLY A 53 5.95 -28.37 -11.08
N PRO A 54 7.17 -28.00 -11.53
CA PRO A 54 7.88 -28.79 -12.52
C PRO A 54 8.09 -30.23 -12.03
N GLU A 55 7.65 -31.19 -12.85
CA GLU A 55 7.93 -32.60 -12.71
C GLU A 55 9.30 -32.93 -13.30
N ASP A 56 9.96 -33.96 -12.78
CA ASP A 56 11.16 -34.51 -13.42
C ASP A 56 10.81 -35.27 -14.71
N GLU A 57 11.83 -35.78 -15.39
CA GLU A 57 11.71 -36.51 -16.67
C GLU A 57 10.82 -37.77 -16.60
N ASN A 58 10.37 -38.15 -15.40
CA ASN A 58 9.53 -39.32 -15.15
C ASN A 58 8.19 -38.98 -14.46
N GLY A 59 7.80 -37.70 -14.36
CA GLY A 59 6.47 -37.30 -13.93
C GLY A 59 6.20 -37.38 -12.42
N ASN A 60 7.24 -37.27 -11.57
CA ASN A 60 7.05 -37.21 -10.11
C ASN A 60 7.24 -35.78 -9.55
N PRO A 61 6.47 -35.39 -8.51
CA PRO A 61 6.61 -34.08 -7.88
C PRO A 61 7.87 -33.99 -7.00
N VAL A 62 8.70 -32.96 -7.20
CA VAL A 62 9.95 -32.74 -6.46
C VAL A 62 9.67 -32.00 -5.14
N GLY A 63 9.91 -32.68 -4.01
CA GLY A 63 9.82 -32.10 -2.66
C GLY A 63 11.06 -31.26 -2.31
N LYS A 64 10.86 -30.10 -1.66
CA LYS A 64 11.95 -29.29 -1.08
C LYS A 64 12.54 -29.99 0.14
N ALA A 65 13.69 -30.63 -0.03
CA ALA A 65 14.66 -30.87 1.02
C ALA A 65 16.08 -30.83 0.41
N ASP A 66 16.99 -30.22 1.15
CA ASP A 66 18.45 -30.33 1.05
C ASP A 66 19.15 -29.69 -0.15
N ALA A 67 19.61 -28.45 0.04
CA ALA A 67 20.74 -27.91 -0.73
C ALA A 67 21.56 -26.94 0.12
N TYR A 68 22.43 -27.45 1.01
CA TYR A 68 23.79 -26.93 1.19
C TYR A 68 24.69 -28.03 1.80
N PRO A 69 25.85 -28.33 1.19
CA PRO A 69 26.80 -29.30 1.73
C PRO A 69 27.67 -28.70 2.85
N ASP A 70 28.03 -29.58 3.78
CA ASP A 70 29.05 -29.42 4.82
C ASP A 70 30.33 -28.72 4.33
N THR A 71 30.81 -27.74 5.09
CA THR A 71 32.24 -27.63 5.40
C THR A 71 32.46 -27.14 6.82
N ALA A 72 33.08 -28.01 7.63
CA ALA A 72 33.54 -27.75 8.98
C ALA A 72 34.85 -26.93 8.98
N GLY A 73 34.99 -26.02 9.94
CA GLY A 73 36.21 -25.25 10.18
C GLY A 73 36.20 -24.59 11.57
N ALA A 74 36.65 -25.35 12.56
CA ALA A 74 36.82 -25.07 13.98
C ALA A 74 37.03 -23.61 14.45
N VAL A 75 36.36 -23.25 15.56
CA VAL A 75 36.89 -22.29 16.54
C VAL A 75 36.66 -22.86 17.95
N GLN A 76 37.76 -23.07 18.68
CA GLN A 76 37.75 -23.37 20.11
C GLN A 76 37.86 -22.07 20.94
N ALA A 77 37.11 -22.10 22.03
CA ALA A 77 37.03 -21.23 23.21
C ALA A 77 38.18 -20.26 23.58
N ALA A 78 37.79 -19.11 24.12
CA ALA A 78 38.29 -18.60 25.41
C ALA A 78 37.34 -17.53 26.00
N GLU A 79 36.85 -17.78 27.22
CA GLU A 79 36.20 -16.78 28.09
C GLU A 79 37.25 -15.96 28.85
N GLY A 80 36.95 -14.69 29.13
CA GLY A 80 37.68 -13.84 30.07
C GLY A 80 37.06 -12.44 30.19
N PRO A 81 36.70 -11.96 31.40
CA PRO A 81 35.92 -10.74 31.62
C PRO A 81 36.81 -9.48 31.72
N GLY A 82 36.30 -8.33 31.26
CA GLY A 82 36.98 -7.05 31.39
C GLY A 82 35.98 -5.90 31.49
N GLU A 83 36.03 -5.20 32.61
CA GLU A 83 35.17 -4.08 33.01
C GLU A 83 35.31 -2.84 32.10
N ASN A 84 34.20 -2.08 32.06
CA ASN A 84 33.98 -0.82 31.37
C ASN A 84 34.88 0.31 31.90
N PRO A 85 35.21 1.32 31.05
CA PRO A 85 35.09 2.68 31.54
C PRO A 85 34.25 3.56 30.60
N ALA A 86 33.36 4.30 31.24
CA ALA A 86 32.48 5.31 30.68
C ALA A 86 33.18 6.21 29.65
N ARG A 87 32.54 6.37 28.48
CA ARG A 87 32.84 7.49 27.59
C ARG A 87 32.23 8.77 28.17
N PRO A 88 32.99 9.88 28.20
CA PRO A 88 32.48 11.17 28.66
C PRO A 88 31.42 11.67 27.68
N GLY A 89 30.33 12.23 28.21
CA GLY A 89 29.29 12.87 27.42
C GLY A 89 29.87 14.04 26.63
N GLY A 90 30.05 13.83 25.33
CA GLY A 90 29.91 14.91 24.36
C GLY A 90 28.43 15.06 24.08
N GLU A 91 27.94 16.29 23.99
CA GLU A 91 26.70 16.56 23.27
C GLU A 91 26.94 16.00 21.86
N ASP A 92 26.28 14.89 21.54
CA ASP A 92 26.32 14.30 20.20
C ASP A 92 25.77 15.38 19.26
N ALA A 93 26.66 16.09 18.57
CA ALA A 93 26.27 17.07 17.57
C ALA A 93 25.44 16.32 16.53
N GLU A 94 24.18 16.69 16.45
CA GLU A 94 23.19 16.06 15.59
C GLU A 94 23.64 16.17 14.13
N ILE A 95 24.08 15.04 13.55
CA ILE A 95 24.59 15.00 12.17
C ILE A 95 23.38 14.93 11.25
N LEU A 96 23.06 16.06 10.59
CA LEU A 96 21.99 16.12 9.61
C LEU A 96 22.42 15.47 8.28
N PRO A 97 21.45 14.96 7.47
CA PRO A 97 21.71 14.41 6.16
C PRO A 97 22.42 15.41 5.24
N ASP A 98 23.54 15.00 4.65
CA ASP A 98 24.25 15.78 3.62
C ASP A 98 23.67 15.43 2.24
N VAL A 99 22.63 16.15 1.85
CA VAL A 99 21.90 15.89 0.59
C VAL A 99 22.51 16.62 -0.59
N THR A 100 22.51 15.95 -1.74
CA THR A 100 22.91 16.56 -3.02
C THR A 100 21.84 17.52 -3.55
N GLU A 101 22.23 18.43 -4.46
CA GLU A 101 21.28 19.31 -5.16
C GLU A 101 20.21 18.51 -5.92
N SER A 102 20.55 17.35 -6.50
CA SER A 102 19.61 16.48 -7.22
C SER A 102 18.57 15.89 -6.26
N GLN A 103 19.00 15.34 -5.12
CA GLN A 103 18.09 14.80 -4.11
C GLN A 103 17.15 15.87 -3.55
N LYS A 104 17.69 17.07 -3.28
CA LYS A 104 16.88 18.21 -2.84
C LYS A 104 15.83 18.60 -3.89
N ALA A 105 16.22 18.66 -5.17
CA ALA A 105 15.30 18.97 -6.26
C ALA A 105 14.14 17.97 -6.37
N VAL A 106 14.42 16.66 -6.25
CA VAL A 106 13.38 15.61 -6.23
C VAL A 106 12.40 15.83 -5.07
N LEU A 107 12.89 16.08 -3.86
CA LEU A 107 12.03 16.33 -2.70
C LEU A 107 11.20 17.61 -2.85
N ASP A 108 11.79 18.69 -3.38
CA ASP A 108 11.10 19.97 -3.60
C ASP A 108 9.98 19.82 -4.64
N GLU A 109 10.23 19.13 -5.76
CA GLU A 109 9.22 18.85 -6.79
C GLU A 109 8.07 17.98 -6.24
N ILE A 110 8.37 16.95 -5.44
CA ILE A 110 7.35 16.14 -4.77
C ILE A 110 6.51 17.01 -3.83
N MET A 111 7.17 17.84 -3.01
CA MET A 111 6.49 18.67 -2.02
C MET A 111 5.59 19.72 -2.70
N GLU A 112 6.05 20.34 -3.79
CA GLU A 112 5.25 21.27 -4.60
C GLU A 112 3.99 20.59 -5.16
N ALA A 113 4.12 19.38 -5.70
CA ALA A 113 2.99 18.61 -6.22
C ALA A 113 1.98 18.25 -5.10
N LEU A 114 2.45 17.83 -3.93
CA LEU A 114 1.60 17.52 -2.78
C LEU A 114 0.90 18.76 -2.20
N GLU A 115 1.56 19.92 -2.21
CA GLU A 115 0.96 21.21 -1.85
C GLU A 115 -0.16 21.61 -2.81
N ALA A 116 0.00 21.29 -4.09
CA ALA A 116 -1.03 21.47 -5.12
C ALA A 116 -2.13 20.40 -5.09
N GLN A 117 -2.04 19.41 -4.18
CA GLN A 117 -2.92 18.23 -4.12
C GLN A 117 -2.90 17.39 -5.40
N ASP A 118 -1.78 17.39 -6.12
CA ASP A 118 -1.57 16.63 -7.35
C ASP A 118 -0.76 15.36 -7.07
N LEU A 119 -1.48 14.31 -6.65
CA LEU A 119 -0.89 13.00 -6.33
C LEU A 119 -0.23 12.33 -7.54
N GLU A 120 -0.79 12.52 -8.74
CA GLU A 120 -0.22 11.94 -9.95
C GLU A 120 1.12 12.57 -10.27
N SER A 121 1.22 13.90 -10.24
CA SER A 121 2.50 14.58 -10.45
C SER A 121 3.52 14.18 -9.38
N ALA A 122 3.13 14.12 -8.10
CA ALA A 122 4.01 13.65 -7.03
C ALA A 122 4.52 12.22 -7.29
N ALA A 123 3.62 11.30 -7.65
CA ALA A 123 3.96 9.91 -7.97
C ALA A 123 4.93 9.81 -9.16
N ARG A 124 4.72 10.59 -10.23
CA ARG A 124 5.61 10.63 -11.39
C ARG A 124 6.99 11.17 -11.06
N VAL A 125 7.09 12.14 -10.15
CA VAL A 125 8.39 12.64 -9.67
C VAL A 125 9.09 11.56 -8.84
N MET A 126 8.37 10.90 -7.93
CA MET A 126 8.92 9.79 -7.14
C MET A 126 9.44 8.64 -8.02
N ASP A 127 8.70 8.30 -9.07
CA ASP A 127 9.08 7.23 -9.99
C ASP A 127 10.33 7.60 -10.82
N ARG A 128 10.36 8.82 -11.37
CA ARG A 128 11.54 9.33 -12.10
C ARG A 128 12.77 9.49 -11.22
N GLY A 129 12.58 9.87 -9.95
CA GLY A 129 13.63 10.10 -8.95
C GLY A 129 13.93 8.90 -8.06
N GLU A 130 13.60 7.68 -8.50
CA GLU A 130 13.74 6.46 -7.69
C GLU A 130 15.16 6.25 -7.17
N GLU A 131 16.18 6.45 -8.01
CA GLU A 131 17.59 6.26 -7.64
C GLU A 131 18.02 7.28 -6.58
N GLU A 132 17.59 8.53 -6.72
CA GLU A 132 17.82 9.59 -5.74
C GLU A 132 17.16 9.28 -4.41
N LEU A 133 15.91 8.81 -4.41
CA LEU A 133 15.16 8.47 -3.19
C LEU A 133 15.74 7.22 -2.49
N LEU A 134 16.17 6.21 -3.25
CA LEU A 134 16.86 5.03 -2.72
C LEU A 134 18.17 5.41 -2.03
N THR A 135 19.00 6.17 -2.72
CA THR A 135 20.30 6.64 -2.21
C THR A 135 20.10 7.55 -1.00
N LEU A 136 19.16 8.48 -1.08
CA LEU A 136 18.83 9.38 0.02
C LEU A 136 18.42 8.59 1.26
N PHE A 137 17.48 7.66 1.14
CA PHE A 137 16.95 6.95 2.29
C PHE A 137 17.95 5.97 2.91
N TYR A 138 18.60 5.12 2.10
CA TYR A 138 19.46 4.06 2.63
C TYR A 138 20.92 4.48 2.86
N GLU A 139 21.46 5.40 2.05
CA GLU A 139 22.88 5.78 2.16
C GLU A 139 23.09 7.09 2.91
N VAL A 140 22.25 8.10 2.66
CA VAL A 140 22.41 9.43 3.29
C VAL A 140 21.71 9.49 4.65
N MET A 141 20.49 8.96 4.74
CA MET A 141 19.69 8.95 5.97
C MET A 141 19.91 7.69 6.83
N ASP A 142 20.62 6.68 6.31
CA ASP A 142 20.87 5.37 6.97
C ASP A 142 19.57 4.72 7.50
N GLY A 143 18.48 4.83 6.72
CA GLY A 143 17.15 4.35 7.08
C GLY A 143 16.44 5.13 8.21
N THR A 144 17.05 6.19 8.73
CA THR A 144 16.46 7.04 9.76
C THR A 144 15.46 8.02 9.13
N ARG A 145 14.33 8.25 9.81
CA ARG A 145 13.30 9.18 9.34
C ARG A 145 13.65 10.61 9.76
N TYR A 146 13.50 11.54 8.84
CA TYR A 146 13.68 12.97 9.07
C TYR A 146 12.47 13.72 8.50
N LEU A 147 12.14 14.85 9.14
CA LEU A 147 11.21 15.82 8.57
C LEU A 147 12.00 16.77 7.66
N TYR A 148 11.59 16.85 6.40
CA TYR A 148 12.03 17.85 5.44
C TYR A 148 10.98 18.94 5.30
N ASP A 149 11.32 20.20 5.63
CA ASP A 149 10.39 21.34 5.60
C ASP A 149 10.48 22.19 4.31
N GLY A 150 11.22 21.71 3.29
CA GLY A 150 11.57 22.45 2.08
C GLY A 150 12.90 23.20 2.15
N GLN A 151 13.47 23.37 3.35
CA GLN A 151 14.73 24.08 3.56
C GLN A 151 15.77 23.18 4.17
N SER A 152 15.40 22.47 5.24
CA SER A 152 16.29 21.70 6.09
C SER A 152 15.66 20.39 6.55
N PHE A 153 16.51 19.50 7.06
CA PHE A 153 16.10 18.26 7.70
C PHE A 153 16.12 18.42 9.22
N SER A 154 15.18 17.76 9.89
CA SER A 154 15.09 17.66 11.35
C SER A 154 14.83 16.22 11.78
N LEU A 155 15.58 15.73 12.78
CA LEU A 155 15.27 14.46 13.47
C LEU A 155 14.07 14.58 14.39
N SER A 156 13.87 15.77 14.95
CA SER A 156 12.63 16.10 15.65
C SER A 156 11.53 16.31 14.62
N ILE A 157 10.80 15.24 14.29
CA ILE A 157 9.70 15.25 13.34
C ILE A 157 8.49 15.95 13.99
N GLU A 158 8.49 17.28 13.86
CA GLU A 158 7.53 18.22 14.45
C GLU A 158 7.21 19.34 13.46
N GLY A 159 5.93 19.69 13.30
CA GLY A 159 5.51 20.75 12.38
C GLY A 159 5.14 20.22 10.99
N LYS A 160 5.13 21.10 9.98
CA LYS A 160 4.70 20.76 8.63
C LYS A 160 5.90 20.37 7.77
N GLY A 161 5.79 19.28 7.01
CA GLY A 161 6.82 18.88 6.05
C GLY A 161 6.56 17.52 5.43
N LEU A 162 7.62 16.95 4.85
CA LEU A 162 7.66 15.64 4.20
C LEU A 162 8.55 14.70 5.01
N VAL A 163 8.09 13.47 5.23
CA VAL A 163 8.86 12.40 5.86
C VAL A 163 8.85 11.17 4.96
N LEU A 164 10.03 10.69 4.58
CA LEU A 164 10.19 9.38 3.94
C LEU A 164 10.19 8.30 5.03
N THR A 165 9.36 7.28 4.87
CA THR A 165 9.40 6.06 5.71
C THR A 165 10.08 4.90 5.00
N MET A 166 10.06 4.93 3.67
CA MET A 166 10.79 4.07 2.72
C MET A 166 11.07 4.88 1.45
N PRO A 167 11.97 4.46 0.55
CA PRO A 167 12.31 5.21 -0.67
C PRO A 167 11.09 5.63 -1.53
N LYS A 168 10.09 4.75 -1.66
CA LYS A 168 8.85 5.03 -2.42
C LYS A 168 7.62 5.18 -1.52
N ILE A 169 7.78 5.46 -0.23
CA ILE A 169 6.67 5.71 0.72
C ILE A 169 6.96 6.97 1.52
N LEU A 170 6.05 7.94 1.43
CA LEU A 170 6.19 9.22 2.08
C LEU A 170 4.91 9.69 2.76
N TYR A 171 5.08 10.58 3.72
CA TYR A 171 4.02 11.28 4.41
C TYR A 171 4.28 12.78 4.30
N TYR A 172 3.25 13.54 3.95
CA TYR A 172 3.30 14.98 3.83
C TYR A 172 2.14 15.62 4.58
N GLY A 173 2.42 16.58 5.45
CA GLY A 173 1.41 17.22 6.28
C GLY A 173 1.98 17.70 7.60
N ALA A 174 1.15 17.75 8.63
CA ALA A 174 1.56 18.11 9.98
C ALA A 174 1.99 16.90 10.80
N PHE A 175 3.03 17.09 11.60
CA PHE A 175 3.60 16.07 12.47
C PHE A 175 3.69 16.57 13.91
N LYS A 176 3.49 15.64 14.83
CA LYS A 176 3.61 15.86 16.27
C LYS A 176 4.10 14.61 16.96
N ALA A 177 5.05 14.76 17.87
CA ALA A 177 5.68 13.67 18.60
C ALA A 177 6.20 12.54 17.68
N GLY A 178 6.73 12.92 16.52
CA GLY A 178 7.28 11.98 15.56
C GLY A 178 6.27 11.29 14.63
N ARG A 179 5.00 11.72 14.64
CA ARG A 179 3.90 11.01 13.95
C ARG A 179 2.99 11.97 13.17
N PRO A 180 2.35 11.52 12.08
CA PRO A 180 1.29 12.27 11.41
C PRO A 180 0.19 12.74 12.39
N GLU A 181 -0.19 14.01 12.31
CA GLU A 181 -1.17 14.65 13.20
C GLU A 181 -1.88 15.79 12.47
N GLY A 182 -3.21 15.78 12.42
CA GLY A 182 -4.02 16.72 11.64
C GLY A 182 -4.13 16.30 10.18
N ASP A 183 -4.19 17.27 9.26
CA ASP A 183 -4.30 16.99 7.83
C ASP A 183 -2.97 16.46 7.26
N CYS A 184 -2.95 15.20 6.82
CA CYS A 184 -1.80 14.59 6.16
C CYS A 184 -2.20 13.73 4.95
N THR A 185 -1.23 13.61 4.04
CA THR A 185 -1.23 12.72 2.88
C THR A 185 -0.13 11.69 3.05
N ALA A 186 -0.49 10.42 3.02
CA ALA A 186 0.43 9.31 2.77
C ALA A 186 0.38 8.96 1.27
N LEU A 187 1.54 8.72 0.66
CA LEU A 187 1.67 8.35 -0.74
C LEU A 187 2.71 7.26 -0.90
N GLN A 188 2.39 6.25 -1.70
CA GLN A 188 3.30 5.17 -2.06
C GLN A 188 3.27 4.98 -3.58
N VAL A 189 4.43 4.80 -4.20
CA VAL A 189 4.54 4.40 -5.61
C VAL A 189 4.97 2.94 -5.69
N VAL A 190 4.25 2.16 -6.48
CA VAL A 190 4.58 0.76 -6.76
C VAL A 190 4.45 0.47 -8.25
N GLU A 191 5.33 -0.41 -8.73
CA GLU A 191 5.21 -1.01 -10.05
C GLU A 191 4.88 -2.50 -9.88
N LEU A 192 3.78 -2.91 -10.50
CA LEU A 192 3.28 -4.28 -10.50
C LEU A 192 3.12 -4.76 -11.94
N ASP A 193 1.89 -5.00 -12.36
CA ASP A 193 1.52 -5.19 -13.76
C ASP A 193 1.47 -3.84 -14.52
N ALA A 194 1.29 -2.74 -13.78
CA ALA A 194 1.32 -1.38 -14.28
C ALA A 194 1.75 -0.41 -13.16
N PRO A 195 2.34 0.75 -13.51
CA PRO A 195 2.72 1.77 -12.53
C PRO A 195 1.48 2.39 -11.88
N ARG A 196 1.47 2.43 -10.54
CA ARG A 196 0.38 3.00 -9.75
C ARG A 196 0.90 3.69 -8.50
N TYR A 197 0.10 4.60 -7.97
CA TYR A 197 0.28 5.09 -6.62
C TYR A 197 -0.90 4.68 -5.74
N ASP A 198 -0.57 4.30 -4.51
CA ASP A 198 -1.52 4.08 -3.43
C ASP A 198 -1.45 5.32 -2.52
N TYR A 199 -2.57 5.74 -1.95
CA TYR A 199 -2.61 6.97 -1.15
C TYR A 199 -3.61 6.89 0.00
N SER A 200 -3.38 7.70 1.02
CA SER A 200 -4.33 7.94 2.11
C SER A 200 -4.26 9.40 2.55
N GLN A 201 -5.37 10.12 2.47
CA GLN A 201 -5.45 11.55 2.73
C GLN A 201 -6.58 11.87 3.71
N GLY A 202 -6.34 12.77 4.65
CA GLY A 202 -7.38 13.21 5.58
C GLY A 202 -6.83 13.54 6.95
N LEU A 203 -7.65 13.36 7.97
CA LEU A 203 -7.30 13.62 9.36
C LEU A 203 -6.55 12.46 10.00
N TRP A 204 -5.46 12.80 10.69
CA TRP A 204 -4.59 11.89 11.42
C TRP A 204 -4.49 12.29 12.88
N LYS A 205 -4.28 11.29 13.73
CA LYS A 205 -4.01 11.48 15.15
C LYS A 205 -3.10 10.37 15.63
N ASP A 206 -1.98 10.76 16.24
CA ASP A 206 -1.00 9.79 16.77
C ASP A 206 -0.57 8.75 15.71
N GLY A 207 -0.38 9.21 14.46
CA GLY A 207 0.04 8.38 13.34
C GLY A 207 -1.04 7.50 12.70
N LYS A 208 -2.29 7.59 13.13
CA LYS A 208 -3.40 6.82 12.54
C LYS A 208 -4.42 7.75 11.89
N MET A 209 -5.08 7.29 10.84
CA MET A 209 -6.24 8.01 10.31
C MET A 209 -7.37 8.01 11.34
N GLU A 210 -7.88 9.20 11.67
CA GLU A 210 -8.89 9.45 12.70
C GLU A 210 -9.72 10.70 12.32
N GLY A 211 -10.94 10.49 11.85
CA GLY A 211 -11.80 11.54 11.29
C GLY A 211 -12.04 11.35 9.79
N ASP A 212 -12.47 12.41 9.11
CA ASP A 212 -12.80 12.36 7.69
C ASP A 212 -11.54 12.16 6.84
N GLY A 213 -11.65 11.33 5.80
CA GLY A 213 -10.58 11.11 4.85
C GLY A 213 -10.96 10.16 3.72
N HIS A 214 -9.98 9.89 2.87
CA HIS A 214 -10.11 8.97 1.74
C HIS A 214 -8.81 8.22 1.49
N THR A 215 -8.93 6.98 1.02
CA THR A 215 -7.81 6.10 0.72
C THR A 215 -8.10 5.33 -0.56
N GLY A 216 -7.07 5.09 -1.36
CA GLY A 216 -7.28 4.55 -2.69
C GLY A 216 -6.00 4.29 -3.45
N TYR A 217 -6.15 3.96 -4.72
CA TYR A 217 -5.04 3.83 -5.65
C TYR A 217 -5.42 4.36 -7.04
N CYS A 218 -4.41 4.74 -7.82
CA CYS A 218 -4.60 5.15 -9.20
C CYS A 218 -3.45 4.66 -10.08
N TYR A 219 -3.81 3.99 -11.17
CA TYR A 219 -2.92 3.72 -12.30
C TYR A 219 -2.80 4.98 -13.14
N TYR A 220 -1.63 5.61 -13.12
CA TYR A 220 -1.39 6.87 -13.83
C TYR A 220 -0.91 6.67 -15.28
N GLU A 221 -0.91 5.44 -15.77
CA GLU A 221 -0.73 5.15 -17.20
C GLU A 221 -1.91 4.32 -17.72
N ASN A 222 -1.72 3.01 -17.93
CA ASN A 222 -2.77 2.10 -18.32
C ASN A 222 -3.04 1.13 -17.18
N SER A 223 -4.30 1.01 -16.75
CA SER A 223 -4.68 -0.05 -15.81
C SER A 223 -4.62 -1.43 -16.47
N PRO A 224 -4.38 -2.50 -15.70
CA PRO A 224 -4.53 -3.86 -16.18
C PRO A 224 -5.95 -4.12 -16.72
N ARG A 225 -6.07 -5.04 -17.67
CA ARG A 225 -7.35 -5.31 -18.33
C ARG A 225 -8.39 -5.82 -17.31
N GLY A 226 -9.50 -5.11 -17.20
CA GLY A 226 -10.60 -5.45 -16.29
C GLY A 226 -10.49 -4.81 -14.91
N GLU A 227 -9.44 -4.02 -14.66
CA GLU A 227 -9.28 -3.22 -13.45
C GLU A 227 -9.67 -1.76 -13.67
N ALA A 228 -10.23 -1.16 -12.63
CA ALA A 228 -10.43 0.28 -12.58
C ALA A 228 -9.08 1.01 -12.64
N ARG A 229 -9.07 2.16 -13.32
CA ARG A 229 -7.94 3.09 -13.33
C ARG A 229 -7.74 3.72 -11.97
N ASP A 230 -8.82 4.18 -11.35
CA ASP A 230 -8.83 4.80 -10.01
C ASP A 230 -9.83 4.06 -9.13
N VAL A 231 -9.45 3.86 -7.87
CA VAL A 231 -10.32 3.35 -6.82
C VAL A 231 -10.16 4.24 -5.59
N CYS A 232 -11.27 4.70 -5.04
CA CYS A 232 -11.30 5.55 -3.85
C CYS A 232 -12.35 5.08 -2.84
N LYS A 233 -11.95 4.97 -1.57
CA LYS A 233 -12.82 4.77 -0.41
C LYS A 233 -12.83 6.06 0.40
N THR A 234 -13.98 6.71 0.51
CA THR A 234 -14.16 7.96 1.26
C THR A 234 -15.11 7.74 2.43
N GLY A 235 -14.72 8.19 3.62
CA GLY A 235 -15.56 8.09 4.81
C GLY A 235 -14.84 8.57 6.06
N ARG A 236 -15.38 8.20 7.22
CA ARG A 236 -14.77 8.52 8.51
C ARG A 236 -13.92 7.35 8.99
N PHE A 237 -12.68 7.63 9.34
CA PHE A 237 -11.74 6.70 9.97
C PHE A 237 -11.81 6.78 11.50
N SER A 238 -11.61 5.64 12.14
CA SER A 238 -11.41 5.48 13.58
C SER A 238 -10.27 4.49 13.79
N GLY A 239 -9.09 4.98 14.14
CA GLY A 239 -7.88 4.16 14.26
C GLY A 239 -7.57 3.30 13.03
N ASP A 240 -7.44 3.94 11.86
CA ASP A 240 -7.14 3.32 10.55
C ASP A 240 -8.27 2.46 9.95
N ARG A 241 -9.46 2.43 10.55
CA ARG A 241 -10.60 1.66 10.06
C ARG A 241 -11.76 2.57 9.69
N LEU A 242 -12.39 2.31 8.54
CA LEU A 242 -13.58 3.05 8.14
C LEU A 242 -14.79 2.66 9.01
N GLU A 243 -15.63 3.66 9.31
CA GLU A 243 -16.80 3.55 10.19
C GLU A 243 -17.97 4.39 9.65
N GLY A 244 -19.18 3.83 9.71
CA GLY A 244 -20.43 4.46 9.27
C GLY A 244 -20.66 4.36 7.76
N GLU A 245 -21.32 5.38 7.21
CA GLU A 245 -21.56 5.49 5.76
C GLU A 245 -20.23 5.77 5.03
N VAL A 246 -19.87 4.89 4.11
CA VAL A 246 -18.69 4.99 3.24
C VAL A 246 -19.14 5.08 1.80
N THR A 247 -18.48 5.96 1.04
CA THR A 247 -18.60 6.02 -0.41
C THR A 247 -17.41 5.32 -1.05
N TYR A 248 -17.69 4.37 -1.92
CA TYR A 248 -16.70 3.69 -2.75
C TYR A 248 -16.90 4.11 -4.19
N THR A 249 -15.84 4.58 -4.83
CA THR A 249 -15.88 5.10 -6.20
C THR A 249 -14.79 4.45 -7.01
N THR A 250 -15.11 4.12 -8.26
CA THR A 250 -14.12 3.65 -9.22
C THR A 250 -14.25 4.41 -10.53
N LEU A 251 -13.13 4.58 -11.23
CA LEU A 251 -13.04 5.22 -12.54
C LEU A 251 -12.34 4.25 -13.49
N ASN A 252 -12.92 3.96 -14.64
CA ASN A 252 -12.26 3.13 -15.66
C ASN A 252 -11.34 3.95 -16.59
N GLN A 253 -10.72 3.30 -17.58
CA GLN A 253 -9.81 3.97 -18.52
C GLN A 253 -10.55 4.95 -19.45
N GLU A 254 -11.81 4.66 -19.74
CA GLU A 254 -12.71 5.46 -20.56
C GLU A 254 -13.23 6.72 -19.82
N GLY A 255 -12.95 6.83 -18.52
CA GLY A 255 -13.39 7.94 -17.68
C GLY A 255 -14.81 7.78 -17.12
N GLU A 256 -15.38 6.59 -17.18
CA GLU A 256 -16.68 6.27 -16.59
C GLU A 256 -16.53 5.97 -15.10
N THR A 257 -17.43 6.53 -14.30
CA THR A 257 -17.41 6.43 -12.84
C THR A 257 -18.57 5.58 -12.36
N SER A 258 -18.31 4.68 -11.40
CA SER A 258 -19.35 3.97 -10.64
C SER A 258 -19.17 4.25 -9.16
N THR A 259 -20.30 4.42 -8.47
CA THR A 259 -20.34 4.75 -7.04
C THR A 259 -21.20 3.75 -6.27
N TRP A 260 -20.74 3.39 -5.08
CA TRP A 260 -21.47 2.59 -4.12
C TRP A 260 -21.47 3.26 -2.74
N LYS A 261 -22.60 3.17 -2.05
CA LYS A 261 -22.74 3.59 -0.65
C LYS A 261 -22.98 2.40 0.25
N LEU A 262 -22.09 2.25 1.23
CA LEU A 262 -21.95 1.08 2.09
C LEU A 262 -22.01 1.53 3.55
N GLU A 263 -22.57 0.69 4.40
CA GLU A 263 -22.39 0.84 5.85
C GLU A 263 -21.21 -0.03 6.28
N VAL A 264 -20.26 0.54 7.01
CA VAL A 264 -19.05 -0.14 7.49
C VAL A 264 -18.95 0.02 9.00
N LYS A 265 -18.56 -1.05 9.70
CA LYS A 265 -18.31 -1.02 11.14
C LYS A 265 -17.01 -1.74 11.45
N ASP A 266 -16.11 -1.07 12.14
CA ASP A 266 -14.77 -1.57 12.48
C ASP A 266 -14.01 -2.10 11.24
N GLY A 267 -14.15 -1.41 10.11
CA GLY A 267 -13.57 -1.81 8.83
C GLY A 267 -14.27 -2.97 8.12
N THR A 268 -15.42 -3.44 8.62
CA THR A 268 -16.19 -4.55 8.05
C THR A 268 -17.53 -4.08 7.48
N VAL A 269 -17.83 -4.48 6.24
CA VAL A 269 -19.12 -4.20 5.58
C VAL A 269 -20.27 -4.76 6.39
N GLN A 270 -21.31 -3.95 6.57
CA GLN A 270 -22.60 -4.38 7.09
C GLN A 270 -23.53 -4.69 5.91
N LEU A 271 -23.86 -5.97 5.75
CA LEU A 271 -24.79 -6.41 4.70
C LEU A 271 -26.21 -5.99 5.06
N ASP A 272 -26.89 -5.34 4.11
CA ASP A 272 -28.31 -4.97 4.17
C ASP A 272 -29.12 -5.64 3.05
N ASP A 273 -30.39 -5.24 2.90
CA ASP A 273 -31.33 -5.82 1.93
C ASP A 273 -31.02 -5.48 0.46
N ARG A 274 -30.06 -4.59 0.19
CA ARG A 274 -29.62 -4.25 -1.17
C ARG A 274 -28.62 -5.25 -1.73
N TRP A 275 -28.01 -6.08 -0.88
CA TRP A 275 -27.03 -7.07 -1.29
C TRP A 275 -27.67 -8.31 -1.87
N ILE A 276 -27.15 -8.76 -3.00
CA ILE A 276 -27.58 -9.98 -3.68
C ILE A 276 -26.53 -11.05 -3.41
N HIS A 277 -26.89 -12.11 -2.68
CA HIS A 277 -26.03 -13.25 -2.47
C HIS A 277 -26.13 -14.23 -3.65
N ILE A 278 -24.99 -14.58 -4.24
CA ILE A 278 -24.90 -15.58 -5.32
C ILE A 278 -24.19 -16.82 -4.77
N GLU A 279 -24.96 -17.72 -4.18
CA GLU A 279 -24.47 -18.94 -3.53
C GLU A 279 -23.56 -19.79 -4.43
N GLU A 280 -23.91 -19.95 -5.71
CA GLU A 280 -23.12 -20.75 -6.67
C GLU A 280 -21.69 -20.22 -6.88
N ARG A 281 -21.48 -18.94 -6.62
CA ARG A 281 -20.19 -18.25 -6.78
C ARG A 281 -19.53 -17.91 -5.44
N GLY A 282 -20.25 -18.00 -4.34
CA GLY A 282 -19.76 -17.59 -3.01
C GLY A 282 -19.44 -16.09 -2.96
N GLU A 283 -20.28 -15.25 -3.57
CA GLU A 283 -20.06 -13.80 -3.64
C GLU A 283 -21.34 -13.02 -3.29
N TYR A 284 -21.15 -11.84 -2.70
CA TYR A 284 -22.17 -10.81 -2.53
C TYR A 284 -21.98 -9.72 -3.58
N GLN A 285 -23.09 -9.27 -4.18
CA GLN A 285 -23.10 -8.19 -5.15
C GLN A 285 -23.94 -7.01 -4.65
N LEU A 286 -23.43 -5.79 -4.82
CA LEU A 286 -24.16 -4.54 -4.60
C LEU A 286 -24.14 -3.70 -5.88
N MET A 287 -25.31 -3.34 -6.40
CA MET A 287 -25.39 -2.55 -7.64
C MET A 287 -24.91 -1.11 -7.41
N SER A 288 -24.32 -0.52 -8.45
CA SER A 288 -23.90 0.89 -8.42
C SER A 288 -25.10 1.82 -8.36
N GLN A 289 -24.87 3.08 -8.00
CA GLN A 289 -25.94 4.09 -7.93
C GLN A 289 -26.37 4.57 -9.32
N GLU A 290 -25.46 4.55 -10.27
CA GLU A 290 -25.64 5.10 -11.62
C GLU A 290 -26.18 4.07 -12.62
N ASP A 291 -25.76 2.81 -12.48
CA ASP A 291 -25.97 1.77 -13.49
C ASP A 291 -26.15 0.38 -12.86
N ASP A 292 -27.30 -0.25 -13.10
CA ASP A 292 -27.63 -1.57 -12.60
C ASP A 292 -26.87 -2.71 -13.32
N SER A 293 -26.09 -2.39 -14.35
CA SER A 293 -25.15 -3.31 -14.99
C SER A 293 -23.77 -3.35 -14.31
N HIS A 294 -23.50 -2.45 -13.35
CA HIS A 294 -22.26 -2.41 -12.58
C HIS A 294 -22.48 -2.82 -11.12
N ALA A 295 -21.68 -3.79 -10.67
CA ALA A 295 -21.77 -4.35 -9.34
C ALA A 295 -20.44 -4.25 -8.60
N TYR A 296 -20.48 -3.84 -7.35
CA TYR A 296 -19.42 -4.12 -6.38
C TYR A 296 -19.54 -5.60 -5.99
N ILE A 297 -18.46 -6.36 -6.15
CA ILE A 297 -18.42 -7.80 -5.88
C ILE A 297 -17.51 -8.05 -4.68
N MET A 298 -18.01 -8.81 -3.72
CA MET A 298 -17.28 -9.21 -2.51
C MET A 298 -17.37 -10.71 -2.31
N ASP A 299 -16.22 -11.38 -2.25
CA ASP A 299 -16.14 -12.80 -1.87
C ASP A 299 -16.73 -13.00 -0.46
N GLU A 300 -17.53 -14.04 -0.27
CA GLU A 300 -18.17 -14.37 1.00
C GLU A 300 -17.15 -14.53 2.14
N LYS A 301 -15.93 -14.97 1.86
CA LYS A 301 -14.86 -15.07 2.87
C LYS A 301 -14.44 -13.72 3.42
N LEU A 302 -14.60 -12.65 2.65
CA LEU A 302 -14.31 -11.28 3.07
C LEU A 302 -15.49 -10.68 3.83
N ALA A 303 -16.69 -11.24 3.70
CA ALA A 303 -17.82 -10.87 4.53
C ALA A 303 -17.50 -11.20 6.00
N GLY A 304 -17.30 -10.17 6.81
CA GLY A 304 -16.87 -10.30 8.21
C GLY A 304 -15.40 -10.00 8.48
N GLN A 305 -14.59 -9.70 7.44
CA GLN A 305 -13.20 -9.28 7.63
C GLN A 305 -13.06 -7.74 7.65
N PRO A 306 -12.10 -7.18 8.42
CA PRO A 306 -11.87 -5.74 8.48
C PRO A 306 -10.98 -5.29 7.31
N VAL A 307 -11.54 -5.24 6.09
CA VAL A 307 -10.83 -4.91 4.85
C VAL A 307 -11.06 -3.47 4.37
N TRP A 308 -11.92 -2.71 5.05
CA TRP A 308 -12.16 -1.29 4.83
C TRP A 308 -11.27 -0.47 5.78
N ILE A 309 -9.99 -0.46 5.47
CA ILE A 309 -8.93 0.15 6.28
C ILE A 309 -8.12 1.16 5.49
N ASN A 310 -7.36 1.97 6.20
CA ASN A 310 -6.29 2.81 5.68
C ASN A 310 -5.28 1.93 4.91
N LEU A 311 -4.99 2.27 3.65
CA LEU A 311 -4.03 1.51 2.83
C LEU A 311 -2.59 1.74 3.27
N LEU A 312 -2.28 2.94 3.77
CA LEU A 312 -0.92 3.34 4.13
C LEU A 312 -0.87 3.68 5.62
N ALA A 313 -0.56 2.70 6.44
CA ALA A 313 -0.40 2.89 7.88
C ALA A 313 0.97 3.45 8.21
N TRP A 314 1.03 4.35 9.21
CA TRP A 314 2.30 4.78 9.79
C TRP A 314 2.86 3.65 10.66
N GLU A 315 3.91 2.98 10.19
CA GLU A 315 4.58 1.93 10.96
C GLU A 315 5.48 2.54 12.04
N GLU A 316 5.40 2.02 13.26
CA GLU A 316 6.26 2.42 14.39
C GLU A 316 7.72 1.98 14.23
#